data_AF-A0A1I1LUP7-F1
#
_entry.id   AF-A0A1I1LUP7-F1
#
_cell.length_a   1.000
_cell.length_b   1.000
_cell.length_c   1.000
_cell.angle_alpha   90.00
_cell.angle_beta   90.00
_cell.angle_gamma   90.00
#
_symmetry.space_group_name_H-M   'P 1'
#
loop_
_entity.id
_entity.type
_entity.pdbx_description
1 polymer ?
#
loop_
_entity_poly.entity_id
_entity_poly.type
_entity_poly.pdbx_seq_one_letter_code
_entity_poly.pdbx_strand_id
1 'polypeptide(L)'
;MKKISVLLVIGFCLLQMQRAQAWGFFAHQRINRLAVFTLPPEMMGFYKHHIVYLTENAVNPDARRYAVKDEAPRHYIDLDEYGDSAVYKLPRRWEDAVKKYTEDTLMAYGIVPWQINRMKFQLTRAFKDRNAREILRLSADLGHYIGDGNVPLHTTSNYNGQMTNQKGIHGFWESRLPELFSDNYDFFVGRAEYVERPQQRAWQAVTEANTALDSVFTFERKLNAEYSPDKKYSYEQRGNVNTLVYSKAYSGDFHRMLGGQVERRMRAAIRMVGDFWYTCWVDAGQPDLNGLVDFKFSKEEQEQMQKEQQEWQKRREGNTKIREEAHNHPHGADEDHHAFAEVEGDCSCCSFHVFLTETKIEMPIFALPPSRIPSVTAK
;
A
#
# COMPACT_ATOMS: atom_id res chain seq x y z
N MET A 1 45.22 24.85 13.36
CA MET A 1 44.21 25.16 12.33
C MET A 1 43.79 23.94 11.49
N LYS A 2 44.71 23.15 10.92
CA LYS A 2 44.37 21.98 10.07
C LYS A 2 43.50 20.89 10.73
N LYS A 3 43.61 20.66 12.04
CA LYS A 3 42.80 19.65 12.77
C LYS A 3 41.34 20.07 13.00
N ILE A 4 41.06 21.37 13.08
CA ILE A 4 39.71 21.91 13.27
C ILE A 4 38.92 21.86 11.95
N SER A 5 39.60 22.08 10.83
CA SER A 5 39.00 21.95 9.48
C SER A 5 38.56 20.52 9.16
N VAL A 6 39.29 19.50 9.61
CA VAL A 6 38.91 18.09 9.39
C VAL A 6 37.68 17.69 10.22
N LEU A 7 37.58 18.16 11.47
CA LEU A 7 36.40 17.90 12.31
C LEU A 7 35.13 18.60 11.80
N LEU A 8 35.26 19.80 11.22
CA LEU A 8 34.13 20.51 10.59
C LEU A 8 33.66 19.82 9.30
N VAL A 9 34.58 19.27 8.50
CA VAL A 9 34.22 18.52 7.27
C VAL A 9 33.58 17.16 7.62
N ILE A 10 34.06 16.46 8.65
CA ILE A 10 33.44 15.21 9.13
C ILE A 10 32.06 15.49 9.75
N GLY A 11 31.93 16.58 10.53
CA GLY A 11 30.64 17.02 11.07
C GLY A 11 29.64 17.41 9.97
N PHE A 12 30.09 18.08 8.91
CA PHE A 12 29.25 18.41 7.76
C PHE A 12 28.87 17.17 6.93
N CYS A 13 29.76 16.20 6.74
CA CYS A 13 29.43 14.92 6.10
C CYS A 13 28.45 14.05 6.91
N LEU A 14 28.51 14.08 8.25
CA LEU A 14 27.55 13.39 9.11
C LEU A 14 26.16 14.06 9.11
N LEU A 15 26.10 15.37 8.85
CA LEU A 15 24.84 16.12 8.65
C LEU A 15 24.24 15.92 7.25
N GLN A 16 25.03 15.48 6.26
CA GLN A 16 24.58 15.15 4.90
C GLN A 16 24.08 13.70 4.77
N MET A 17 24.16 12.88 5.82
CA MET A 17 23.33 11.68 5.97
C MET A 17 21.89 12.04 6.35
N GLN A 18 21.31 13.06 5.69
CA GLN A 18 19.87 13.11 5.57
C GLN A 18 19.47 11.92 4.71
N ARG A 19 18.99 10.89 5.42
CA ARG A 19 18.50 9.63 4.88
C ARG A 19 17.74 9.89 3.60
N ALA A 20 18.30 9.40 2.49
CA ALA A 20 17.55 9.23 1.26
C ALA A 20 16.41 8.24 1.56
N GLN A 21 15.29 8.76 2.06
CA GLN A 21 14.07 8.00 2.22
C GLN A 21 13.58 7.76 0.81
N ALA A 22 13.96 6.61 0.27
CA ALA A 22 13.64 6.23 -1.10
C ALA A 22 12.11 6.16 -1.24
N TRP A 23 11.59 7.16 -1.94
CA TRP A 23 10.22 7.48 -2.33
C TRP A 23 9.33 6.27 -2.69
N GLY A 24 8.05 6.32 -2.32
CA GLY A 24 7.09 5.19 -2.35
C GLY A 24 6.60 4.73 -0.97
N PHE A 25 7.39 5.00 0.06
CA PHE A 25 7.15 4.49 1.41
C PHE A 25 6.84 5.57 2.44
N PHE A 26 7.04 6.83 2.03
CA PHE A 26 6.88 8.01 2.85
C PHE A 26 5.54 8.02 3.59
N ALA A 27 4.45 7.67 2.90
CA ALA A 27 3.12 7.62 3.47
C ALA A 27 3.03 6.59 4.62
N HIS A 28 3.48 5.34 4.43
CA HIS A 28 3.44 4.31 5.48
C HIS A 28 4.25 4.70 6.72
N GLN A 29 5.44 5.25 6.51
CA GLN A 29 6.31 5.73 7.60
C GLN A 29 5.63 6.87 8.36
N ARG A 30 5.08 7.86 7.64
CA ARG A 30 4.36 8.99 8.22
C ARG A 30 3.12 8.52 8.98
N ILE A 31 2.33 7.61 8.41
CA ILE A 31 1.12 7.05 9.03
C ILE A 31 1.45 6.38 10.36
N ASN A 32 2.41 5.44 10.38
CA ASN A 32 2.81 4.73 11.58
C ASN A 32 3.38 5.67 12.65
N ARG A 33 4.24 6.62 12.24
CA ARG A 33 4.81 7.62 13.15
C ARG A 33 3.72 8.46 13.81
N LEU A 34 2.74 8.92 13.03
CA LEU A 34 1.70 9.80 13.53
C LEU A 34 0.66 9.07 14.38
N ALA A 35 0.39 7.80 14.09
CA ALA A 35 -0.51 6.96 14.88
C ALA A 35 -0.06 6.83 16.35
N VAL A 36 1.25 6.87 16.62
CA VAL A 36 1.79 6.87 18.01
C VAL A 36 1.19 8.00 18.84
N PHE A 37 1.00 9.19 18.25
CA PHE A 37 0.49 10.36 18.96
C PHE A 37 -1.01 10.33 19.26
N THR A 38 -1.72 9.31 18.77
CA THR A 38 -3.15 9.10 19.08
C THR A 38 -3.36 8.28 20.35
N LEU A 39 -2.33 7.56 20.81
CA LEU A 39 -2.43 6.57 21.87
C LEU A 39 -2.66 7.20 23.26
N PRO A 40 -3.29 6.46 24.19
CA PRO A 40 -3.45 6.94 25.57
C PRO A 40 -2.11 6.91 26.33
N PRO A 41 -1.97 7.67 27.44
CA PRO A 41 -0.73 7.78 28.21
C PRO A 41 -0.08 6.44 28.59
N GLU A 42 -0.89 5.43 28.90
CA GLU A 42 -0.48 4.08 29.33
C GLU A 42 0.25 3.31 28.22
N MET A 43 -0.02 3.64 26.95
CA MET A 43 0.66 3.06 25.79
C MET A 43 1.74 3.99 25.21
N MET A 44 1.51 5.30 25.32
CA MET A 44 2.33 6.33 24.69
C MET A 44 3.81 6.21 25.07
N GLY A 45 4.13 5.89 26.33
CA GLY A 45 5.52 5.74 26.78
C GLY A 45 6.32 4.72 25.95
N PHE A 46 5.79 3.50 25.84
CA PHE A 46 6.40 2.41 25.06
C PHE A 46 6.47 2.74 23.57
N TYR A 47 5.35 3.15 22.96
CA TYR A 47 5.29 3.42 21.51
C TYR A 47 6.15 4.62 21.10
N LYS A 48 6.21 5.68 21.91
CA LYS A 48 7.05 6.85 21.66
C LYS A 48 8.53 6.51 21.83
N HIS A 49 8.89 5.67 22.79
CA HIS A 49 10.27 5.19 22.93
C HIS A 49 10.74 4.45 21.68
N HIS A 50 9.89 3.60 21.09
CA HIS A 50 10.21 2.83 19.87
C HIS A 50 9.73 3.47 18.56
N ILE A 51 9.41 4.76 18.54
CA ILE A 51 8.80 5.42 17.37
C ILE A 51 9.65 5.31 16.11
N VAL A 52 10.98 5.32 16.24
CA VAL A 52 11.90 5.16 15.10
C VAL A 52 11.76 3.77 14.49
N TYR A 53 11.71 2.71 15.31
CA TYR A 53 11.49 1.35 14.83
C TYR A 53 10.17 1.25 14.07
N LEU A 54 9.07 1.73 14.67
CA LEU A 54 7.74 1.69 14.05
C LEU A 54 7.69 2.48 12.73
N THR A 55 8.38 3.62 12.67
CA THR A 55 8.47 4.45 11.47
C THR A 55 9.26 3.72 10.38
N GLU A 56 10.46 3.21 10.69
CA GLU A 56 11.37 2.65 9.69
C GLU A 56 10.92 1.28 9.18
N ASN A 57 10.30 0.47 10.03
CA ASN A 57 9.84 -0.89 9.70
C ASN A 57 8.42 -0.93 9.12
N ALA A 58 7.74 0.21 9.01
CA ALA A 58 6.42 0.33 8.36
C ALA A 58 6.39 -0.08 6.87
N VAL A 59 7.55 -0.38 6.28
CA VAL A 59 7.76 -0.70 4.86
C VAL A 59 8.16 -2.15 4.65
N ASN A 60 8.39 -2.89 5.74
CA ASN A 60 8.88 -4.25 5.70
C ASN A 60 7.96 -5.22 4.94
N PRO A 61 6.61 -5.09 4.99
CA PRO A 61 5.73 -5.93 4.17
C PRO A 61 6.04 -5.82 2.67
N ASP A 62 6.21 -4.62 2.16
CA ASP A 62 6.61 -4.41 0.76
C ASP A 62 8.02 -4.93 0.47
N ALA A 63 8.95 -4.79 1.42
CA ALA A 63 10.30 -5.30 1.26
C ALA A 63 10.36 -6.82 1.11
N ARG A 64 9.43 -7.54 1.75
CA ARG A 64 9.34 -9.00 1.70
C ARG A 64 8.31 -9.53 0.71
N ARG A 65 7.58 -8.65 0.01
CA ARG A 65 6.53 -8.98 -0.99
C ARG A 65 6.93 -10.08 -1.98
N TYR A 66 8.16 -10.02 -2.48
CA TYR A 66 8.69 -10.97 -3.47
C TYR A 66 9.54 -12.10 -2.86
N ALA A 67 9.87 -12.01 -1.56
CA ALA A 67 10.72 -12.97 -0.87
C ALA A 67 9.91 -13.98 -0.04
N VAL A 68 8.73 -13.58 0.43
CA VAL A 68 7.85 -14.40 1.25
C VAL A 68 6.67 -14.87 0.40
N LYS A 69 6.54 -16.20 0.30
CA LYS A 69 5.37 -16.82 -0.34
C LYS A 69 4.09 -16.26 0.28
N ASP A 70 3.11 -15.95 -0.57
CA ASP A 70 1.79 -15.49 -0.15
C ASP A 70 1.76 -14.11 0.53
N GLU A 71 2.84 -13.32 0.46
CA GLU A 71 2.85 -11.94 0.95
C GLU A 71 2.15 -10.97 0.00
N ALA A 72 2.41 -11.06 -1.31
CA ALA A 72 1.85 -10.14 -2.30
C ALA A 72 0.33 -9.89 -2.18
N PRO A 73 -0.54 -10.90 -2.06
CA PRO A 73 -1.98 -10.66 -1.94
C PRO A 73 -2.43 -10.02 -0.63
N ARG A 74 -1.54 -9.86 0.36
CA ARG A 74 -1.87 -9.19 1.63
C ARG A 74 -2.01 -7.68 1.51
N HIS A 75 -1.55 -7.10 0.40
CA HIS A 75 -1.50 -5.66 0.19
C HIS A 75 -2.72 -5.09 -0.53
N TYR A 76 -3.55 -5.90 -1.17
CA TYR A 76 -4.63 -5.38 -2.00
C TYR A 76 -5.89 -6.24 -1.92
N ILE A 77 -6.94 -5.79 -2.59
CA ILE A 77 -8.12 -6.58 -2.94
C ILE A 77 -8.71 -6.08 -4.26
N ASP A 78 -8.67 -6.89 -5.31
CA ASP A 78 -9.17 -6.53 -6.64
C ASP A 78 -10.68 -6.75 -6.69
N LEU A 79 -11.44 -5.75 -6.24
CA LEU A 79 -12.89 -5.85 -6.08
C LEU A 79 -13.62 -6.05 -7.42
N ASP A 80 -13.06 -5.54 -8.50
CA ASP A 80 -13.57 -5.66 -9.88
C ASP A 80 -13.58 -7.11 -10.40
N GLU A 81 -12.69 -7.97 -9.91
CA GLU A 81 -12.63 -9.39 -10.26
C GLU A 81 -13.81 -10.20 -9.66
N TYR A 82 -14.51 -9.66 -8.66
CA TYR A 82 -15.66 -10.28 -8.02
C TYR A 82 -17.01 -9.77 -8.55
N GLY A 83 -16.99 -8.89 -9.56
CA GLY A 83 -18.15 -8.33 -10.23
C GLY A 83 -18.84 -7.18 -9.48
N ASP A 84 -19.96 -6.71 -10.05
CA ASP A 84 -20.62 -5.50 -9.57
C ASP A 84 -20.99 -5.55 -8.09
N SER A 85 -20.73 -4.43 -7.39
CA SER A 85 -21.01 -4.29 -5.96
C SER A 85 -20.30 -5.33 -5.08
N ALA A 86 -19.18 -5.89 -5.54
CA ALA A 86 -18.36 -6.86 -4.79
C ALA A 86 -18.12 -6.43 -3.34
N VAL A 87 -17.82 -5.16 -3.13
CA VAL A 87 -17.56 -4.58 -1.80
C VAL A 87 -18.69 -4.79 -0.78
N TYR A 88 -19.92 -4.97 -1.24
CA TYR A 88 -21.11 -5.24 -0.42
C TYR A 88 -21.50 -6.72 -0.39
N LYS A 89 -21.02 -7.52 -1.35
CA LYS A 89 -21.39 -8.94 -1.53
C LYS A 89 -20.34 -9.92 -1.00
N LEU A 90 -19.10 -9.47 -0.82
CA LEU A 90 -18.00 -10.30 -0.33
C LEU A 90 -18.21 -10.67 1.15
N PRO A 91 -18.13 -11.96 1.51
CA PRO A 91 -18.25 -12.37 2.90
C PRO A 91 -17.17 -11.74 3.77
N ARG A 92 -17.57 -11.16 4.90
CA ARG A 92 -16.64 -10.45 5.78
C ARG A 92 -15.76 -11.40 6.59
N ARG A 93 -16.27 -12.59 6.90
CA ARG A 93 -15.57 -13.63 7.65
C ARG A 93 -14.77 -14.51 6.67
N TRP A 94 -13.53 -14.85 7.02
CA TRP A 94 -12.63 -15.58 6.12
C TRP A 94 -13.20 -16.93 5.71
N GLU A 95 -13.72 -17.70 6.65
CA GLU A 95 -14.23 -19.05 6.40
C GLU A 95 -15.42 -19.04 5.43
N ASP A 96 -16.27 -18.01 5.50
CA ASP A 96 -17.40 -17.83 4.59
C ASP A 96 -16.93 -17.40 3.19
N ALA A 97 -15.85 -16.61 3.13
CA ALA A 97 -15.23 -16.21 1.87
C ALA A 97 -14.61 -17.42 1.17
N VAL A 98 -13.83 -18.24 1.90
CA VAL A 98 -13.21 -19.47 1.38
C VAL A 98 -14.28 -20.46 0.91
N LYS A 99 -15.37 -20.62 1.67
CA LYS A 99 -16.48 -21.49 1.25
C LYS A 99 -17.13 -21.04 -0.06
N LYS A 100 -17.15 -19.73 -0.32
CA LYS A 100 -17.81 -19.15 -1.50
C LYS A 100 -16.89 -19.08 -2.72
N TYR A 101 -15.61 -18.78 -2.54
CA TYR A 101 -14.69 -18.47 -3.63
C TYR A 101 -13.45 -19.37 -3.69
N THR A 102 -13.21 -20.24 -2.71
CA THR A 102 -11.94 -20.97 -2.48
C THR A 102 -10.80 -20.08 -2.00
N GLU A 103 -9.81 -20.67 -1.32
CA GLU A 103 -8.64 -19.94 -0.83
C GLU A 103 -7.75 -19.45 -1.98
N ASP A 104 -7.52 -20.29 -2.99
CA ASP A 104 -6.67 -19.94 -4.15
C ASP A 104 -7.19 -18.69 -4.89
N THR A 105 -8.50 -18.58 -5.09
CA THR A 105 -9.09 -17.39 -5.72
C THR A 105 -8.98 -16.15 -4.85
N LEU A 106 -9.15 -16.26 -3.53
CA LEU A 106 -8.96 -15.13 -2.62
C LEU A 106 -7.49 -14.68 -2.63
N MET A 107 -6.56 -15.63 -2.65
CA MET A 107 -5.13 -15.36 -2.74
C MET A 107 -4.71 -14.80 -4.09
N ALA A 108 -5.43 -15.09 -5.17
CA ALA A 108 -5.17 -14.51 -6.49
C ALA A 108 -5.60 -13.04 -6.60
N TYR A 109 -6.71 -12.67 -5.94
CA TYR A 109 -7.31 -11.33 -6.05
C TYR A 109 -7.18 -10.47 -4.79
N GLY A 110 -6.32 -10.88 -3.86
CA GLY A 110 -5.96 -10.07 -2.70
C GLY A 110 -6.89 -10.21 -1.50
N ILE A 111 -6.29 -10.09 -0.32
CA ILE A 111 -6.91 -10.40 0.97
C ILE A 111 -6.72 -9.33 2.05
N VAL A 112 -6.32 -8.10 1.69
CA VAL A 112 -5.95 -7.05 2.66
C VAL A 112 -6.97 -6.85 3.81
N PRO A 113 -8.32 -6.80 3.62
CA PRO A 113 -9.23 -6.60 4.74
C PRO A 113 -9.25 -7.79 5.73
N TRP A 114 -9.03 -9.02 5.27
CA TRP A 114 -8.94 -10.19 6.15
C TRP A 114 -7.57 -10.27 6.81
N GLN A 115 -6.50 -9.89 6.11
CA GLN A 115 -5.16 -9.82 6.68
C GLN A 115 -5.08 -8.83 7.84
N ILE A 116 -5.69 -7.64 7.72
CA ILE A 116 -5.77 -6.66 8.82
C ILE A 116 -6.39 -7.30 10.08
N ASN A 117 -7.49 -8.04 9.92
CA ASN A 117 -8.15 -8.70 11.04
C ASN A 117 -7.32 -9.85 11.62
N ARG A 118 -6.64 -10.64 10.79
CA ARG A 118 -5.69 -11.67 11.23
C ARG A 118 -4.55 -11.06 12.05
N MET A 119 -3.95 -9.99 11.56
CA MET A 119 -2.87 -9.25 12.23
C MET A 119 -3.33 -8.67 13.57
N LYS A 120 -4.57 -8.15 13.65
CA LYS A 120 -5.18 -7.71 14.92
C LYS A 120 -5.15 -8.81 15.98
N PHE A 121 -5.52 -10.05 15.64
CA PHE A 121 -5.49 -11.16 16.60
C PHE A 121 -4.05 -11.52 17.02
N GLN A 122 -3.11 -11.50 16.08
CA GLN A 122 -1.70 -11.75 16.37
C GLN A 122 -1.12 -10.68 17.32
N LEU A 123 -1.39 -9.40 17.05
CA LEU A 123 -0.92 -8.30 17.90
C LEU A 123 -1.57 -8.36 19.29
N THR A 124 -2.86 -8.68 19.36
CA THR A 124 -3.56 -8.91 20.64
C THR A 124 -2.86 -10.01 21.45
N ARG A 125 -2.47 -11.12 20.81
CA ARG A 125 -1.73 -12.20 21.46
C ARG A 125 -0.35 -11.74 21.94
N ALA A 126 0.38 -10.99 21.11
CA ALA A 126 1.69 -10.46 21.49
C ALA A 126 1.61 -9.54 22.73
N PHE A 127 0.54 -8.74 22.84
CA PHE A 127 0.26 -7.98 24.05
C PHE A 127 -0.03 -8.87 25.27
N LYS A 128 -0.89 -9.89 25.12
CA LYS A 128 -1.17 -10.85 26.21
C LYS A 128 0.10 -11.52 26.73
N ASP A 129 0.99 -11.89 25.81
CA ASP A 129 2.26 -12.54 26.11
C ASP A 129 3.35 -11.55 26.57
N ARG A 130 3.05 -10.23 26.59
CA ARG A 130 3.99 -9.13 26.90
C ARG A 130 5.29 -9.21 26.09
N ASN A 131 5.20 -9.68 24.86
CA ASN A 131 6.34 -9.89 23.98
C ASN A 131 6.65 -8.59 23.21
N ALA A 132 7.54 -7.76 23.77
CA ALA A 132 7.92 -6.47 23.19
C ALA A 132 8.37 -6.57 21.71
N ARG A 133 9.16 -7.60 21.38
CA ARG A 133 9.63 -7.86 20.01
C ARG A 133 8.46 -8.01 19.04
N GLU A 134 7.52 -8.89 19.37
CA GLU A 134 6.36 -9.15 18.51
C GLU A 134 5.37 -7.99 18.50
N ILE A 135 5.16 -7.29 19.63
CA ILE A 135 4.32 -6.08 19.67
C ILE A 135 4.84 -5.06 18.66
N LEU A 136 6.15 -4.78 18.66
CA LEU A 136 6.76 -3.81 17.75
C LEU A 136 6.63 -4.25 16.28
N ARG A 137 7.02 -5.49 15.98
CA ARG A 137 6.99 -6.03 14.61
C ARG A 137 5.56 -6.04 14.04
N LEU A 138 4.61 -6.60 14.80
CA LEU A 138 3.22 -6.70 14.39
C LEU A 138 2.52 -5.34 14.34
N SER A 139 2.90 -4.38 15.20
CA SER A 139 2.37 -3.01 15.13
C SER A 139 2.77 -2.32 13.83
N ALA A 140 4.04 -2.40 13.43
CA ALA A 140 4.53 -1.81 12.18
C ALA A 140 3.89 -2.48 10.95
N ASP A 141 3.84 -3.81 10.93
CA ASP A 141 3.22 -4.58 9.85
C ASP A 141 1.71 -4.30 9.74
N LEU A 142 0.98 -4.27 10.87
CA LEU A 142 -0.44 -3.95 10.87
C LEU A 142 -0.69 -2.51 10.38
N GLY A 143 0.16 -1.57 10.77
CA GLY A 143 0.09 -0.19 10.29
C GLY A 143 0.28 -0.07 8.78
N HIS A 144 1.12 -0.92 8.19
CA HIS A 144 1.31 -1.01 6.75
C HIS A 144 0.05 -1.49 6.02
N TYR A 145 -0.49 -2.66 6.39
CA TYR A 145 -1.67 -3.22 5.73
C TYR A 145 -2.91 -2.34 5.90
N ILE A 146 -3.02 -1.63 7.03
CA ILE A 146 -4.06 -0.59 7.21
C ILE A 146 -3.81 0.55 6.23
N GLY A 147 -2.58 1.02 6.06
CA GLY A 147 -2.22 2.00 5.04
C GLY A 147 -2.67 1.60 3.65
N ASP A 148 -2.31 0.38 3.22
CA ASP A 148 -2.69 -0.22 1.94
C ASP A 148 -4.22 -0.28 1.75
N GLY A 149 -4.94 -0.79 2.76
CA GLY A 149 -6.41 -0.83 2.73
C GLY A 149 -7.09 0.53 2.66
N ASN A 150 -6.34 1.63 2.81
CA ASN A 150 -6.82 3.01 2.62
C ASN A 150 -6.42 3.63 1.27
N VAL A 151 -5.69 2.92 0.40
CA VAL A 151 -5.28 3.38 -0.94
C VAL A 151 -6.34 2.98 -1.97
N PRO A 152 -6.94 3.91 -2.73
CA PRO A 152 -7.95 3.58 -3.74
C PRO A 152 -7.44 2.56 -4.78
N LEU A 153 -6.20 2.72 -5.23
CA LEU A 153 -5.60 1.88 -6.28
C LEU A 153 -5.23 0.47 -5.79
N HIS A 154 -5.29 0.18 -4.49
CA HIS A 154 -5.16 -1.19 -3.94
C HIS A 154 -6.50 -1.93 -3.90
N THR A 155 -7.55 -1.37 -4.54
CA THR A 155 -8.90 -1.94 -4.53
C THR A 155 -9.40 -2.39 -5.91
N THR A 156 -8.51 -2.48 -6.91
CA THR A 156 -8.83 -2.78 -8.31
C THR A 156 -7.66 -3.47 -9.01
N SER A 157 -7.98 -4.40 -9.92
CA SER A 157 -6.97 -5.03 -10.77
C SER A 157 -6.34 -4.03 -11.75
N ASN A 158 -6.97 -2.89 -12.05
CA ASN A 158 -6.39 -1.76 -12.78
C ASN A 158 -5.47 -0.85 -11.91
N TYR A 159 -4.84 -1.39 -10.87
CA TYR A 159 -4.07 -0.65 -9.85
C TYR A 159 -3.08 0.39 -10.41
N ASN A 160 -2.41 0.10 -11.53
CA ASN A 160 -1.44 1.00 -12.13
C ASN A 160 -1.96 1.72 -13.38
N GLY A 161 -3.26 1.69 -13.65
CA GLY A 161 -3.86 2.31 -14.84
C GLY A 161 -3.53 1.58 -16.14
N GLN A 162 -3.07 0.33 -16.07
CA GLN A 162 -2.64 -0.45 -17.23
C GLN A 162 -3.79 -0.82 -18.18
N MET A 163 -5.04 -0.83 -17.70
CA MET A 163 -6.24 -1.12 -18.48
C MET A 163 -6.90 0.16 -19.04
N THR A 164 -6.47 1.34 -18.59
CA THR A 164 -7.07 2.64 -18.95
C THR A 164 -6.10 3.63 -19.59
N ASN A 165 -4.89 3.18 -19.97
CA ASN A 165 -3.83 4.02 -20.53
C ASN A 165 -3.36 5.13 -19.58
N GLN A 166 -3.28 4.82 -18.28
CA GLN A 166 -2.86 5.73 -17.21
C GLN A 166 -1.67 5.13 -16.44
N LYS A 167 -0.79 4.41 -17.16
CA LYS A 167 0.33 3.66 -16.57
C LYS A 167 1.20 4.55 -15.69
N GLY A 168 1.38 4.16 -14.43
CA GLY A 168 2.16 4.91 -13.43
C GLY A 168 1.32 5.75 -12.47
N ILE A 169 -0.01 5.74 -12.60
CA ILE A 169 -0.91 6.47 -11.69
C ILE A 169 -0.84 5.96 -10.24
N HIS A 170 -0.45 4.69 -10.03
CA HIS A 170 -0.20 4.12 -8.69
C HIS A 170 0.84 4.92 -7.94
N GLY A 171 2.07 4.94 -8.44
CA GLY A 171 3.17 5.69 -7.81
C GLY A 171 2.94 7.20 -7.82
N PHE A 172 2.12 7.70 -8.76
CA PHE A 172 1.72 9.09 -8.76
C PHE A 172 0.87 9.43 -7.53
N TRP A 173 -0.21 8.69 -7.28
CA TRP A 173 -1.12 8.92 -6.16
C TRP A 173 -0.48 8.58 -4.81
N GLU A 174 0.17 7.41 -4.70
CA GLU A 174 0.67 6.86 -3.43
C GLU A 174 2.00 7.47 -2.99
N SER A 175 2.85 7.85 -3.95
CA SER A 175 4.18 8.37 -3.64
C SER A 175 4.24 9.86 -3.90
N ARG A 176 4.07 10.28 -5.16
CA ARG A 176 4.40 11.65 -5.57
C ARG A 176 3.55 12.70 -4.86
N LEU A 177 2.24 12.47 -4.70
CA LEU A 177 1.37 13.46 -4.05
C LEU A 177 1.69 13.63 -2.55
N PRO A 178 1.74 12.56 -1.71
CA PRO A 178 2.16 12.71 -0.32
C PRO A 178 3.53 13.38 -0.16
N GLU A 179 4.48 13.04 -1.03
CA GLU A 179 5.84 13.58 -0.97
C GLU A 179 5.90 15.08 -1.21
N LEU A 180 5.07 15.58 -2.13
CA LEU A 180 5.03 17.01 -2.45
C LEU A 180 4.18 17.83 -1.48
N PHE A 181 3.10 17.25 -0.95
CA PHE A 181 2.04 18.04 -0.33
C PHE A 181 1.77 17.74 1.14
N SER A 182 2.28 16.63 1.70
CA SER A 182 1.94 16.21 3.07
C SER A 182 2.35 17.19 4.17
N ASP A 183 3.36 18.02 3.96
CA ASP A 183 3.75 19.05 4.92
C ASP A 183 2.68 20.15 5.08
N ASN A 184 1.72 20.23 4.15
CA ASN A 184 0.57 21.14 4.22
C ASN A 184 -0.72 20.45 4.68
N TYR A 185 -0.69 19.16 5.00
CA TYR A 185 -1.87 18.43 5.46
C TYR A 185 -2.07 18.64 6.96
N ASP A 186 -3.33 18.69 7.39
CA ASP A 186 -3.67 18.57 8.80
C ASP A 186 -3.74 17.08 9.16
N PHE A 187 -2.85 16.60 10.04
CA PHE A 187 -2.87 15.23 10.53
C PHE A 187 -3.42 15.07 11.95
N PHE A 188 -4.10 16.09 12.48
CA PHE A 188 -4.77 15.98 13.77
C PHE A 188 -6.04 15.11 13.65
N VAL A 189 -5.95 13.86 14.11
CA VAL A 189 -7.02 12.86 14.01
C VAL A 189 -7.68 12.50 15.35
N GLY A 190 -7.24 13.13 16.45
CA GLY A 190 -7.74 12.86 17.79
C GLY A 190 -7.09 11.66 18.48
N ARG A 191 -7.73 11.18 19.55
CA ARG A 191 -7.27 10.01 20.32
C ARG A 191 -7.78 8.72 19.71
N ALA A 192 -7.02 7.64 19.91
CA ALA A 192 -7.41 6.30 19.52
C ALA A 192 -8.68 5.86 20.28
N GLU A 193 -9.57 5.17 19.57
CA GLU A 193 -10.83 4.64 20.09
C GLU A 193 -10.89 3.12 19.94
N TYR A 194 -11.68 2.48 20.80
CA TYR A 194 -11.89 1.04 20.74
C TYR A 194 -12.75 0.66 19.53
N VAL A 195 -12.31 -0.35 18.76
CA VAL A 195 -13.02 -0.84 17.59
C VAL A 195 -13.76 -2.13 17.95
N GLU A 196 -15.06 -2.03 18.18
CA GLU A 196 -15.91 -3.18 18.54
C GLU A 196 -15.93 -4.28 17.47
N ARG A 197 -15.85 -3.88 16.20
CA ARG A 197 -15.96 -4.81 15.05
C ARG A 197 -14.79 -4.62 14.08
N PRO A 198 -13.57 -5.10 14.43
CA PRO A 198 -12.35 -4.84 13.66
C PRO A 198 -12.44 -5.27 12.20
N GLN A 199 -13.01 -6.46 11.93
CA GLN A 199 -13.23 -6.93 10.56
C GLN A 199 -14.10 -5.96 9.75
N GLN A 200 -15.18 -5.43 10.35
CA GLN A 200 -16.05 -4.47 9.65
C GLN A 200 -15.34 -3.15 9.40
N ARG A 201 -14.55 -2.68 10.38
CA ARG A 201 -13.76 -1.46 10.24
C ARG A 201 -12.71 -1.55 9.13
N ALA A 202 -12.08 -2.71 8.95
CA ALA A 202 -11.16 -2.97 7.85
C ALA A 202 -11.86 -2.92 6.49
N TRP A 203 -13.04 -3.54 6.39
CA TRP A 203 -13.85 -3.48 5.18
C TRP A 203 -14.41 -2.11 4.87
N GLN A 204 -14.77 -1.33 5.90
CA GLN A 204 -15.16 0.07 5.73
C GLN A 204 -14.00 0.88 5.12
N ALA A 205 -12.76 0.71 5.58
CA ALA A 205 -11.61 1.40 5.03
C ALA A 205 -11.44 1.11 3.52
N VAL A 206 -11.50 -0.17 3.14
CA VAL A 206 -11.44 -0.62 1.73
C VAL A 206 -12.59 -0.04 0.92
N THR A 207 -13.81 -0.03 1.48
CA THR A 207 -14.99 0.52 0.80
C THR A 207 -14.81 2.00 0.51
N GLU A 208 -14.43 2.78 1.51
CA GLU A 208 -14.21 4.22 1.35
C GLU A 208 -13.04 4.53 0.42
N ALA A 209 -11.99 3.69 0.40
CA ALA A 209 -10.89 3.81 -0.56
C ALA A 209 -11.38 3.56 -1.98
N ASN A 210 -12.13 2.47 -2.20
CA ASN A 210 -12.68 2.12 -3.51
C ASN A 210 -13.66 3.19 -4.04
N THR A 211 -14.47 3.80 -3.17
CA THR A 211 -15.37 4.90 -3.58
C THR A 211 -14.66 6.16 -4.06
N ALA A 212 -13.35 6.29 -3.82
CA ALA A 212 -12.55 7.41 -4.28
C ALA A 212 -11.80 7.11 -5.60
N LEU A 213 -11.86 5.87 -6.09
CA LEU A 213 -11.13 5.37 -7.25
C LEU A 213 -11.53 6.06 -8.56
N ASP A 214 -12.82 6.35 -8.71
CA ASP A 214 -13.40 7.03 -9.87
C ASP A 214 -12.74 8.39 -10.14
N SER A 215 -12.53 9.16 -9.08
CA SER A 215 -11.94 10.50 -9.11
C SER A 215 -10.46 10.43 -9.49
N VAL A 216 -9.75 9.40 -9.00
CA VAL A 216 -8.34 9.17 -9.36
C VAL A 216 -8.19 9.00 -10.87
N PHE A 217 -8.94 8.08 -11.47
CA PHE A 217 -8.84 7.83 -12.91
C PHE A 217 -9.44 8.96 -13.75
N THR A 218 -10.60 9.49 -13.36
CA THR A 218 -11.32 10.50 -14.15
C THR A 218 -10.55 11.81 -14.20
N PHE A 219 -9.99 12.27 -13.08
CA PHE A 219 -9.27 13.54 -13.05
C PHE A 219 -7.92 13.45 -13.73
N GLU A 220 -7.18 12.35 -13.61
CA GLU A 220 -5.90 12.19 -14.31
C GLU A 220 -6.13 12.14 -15.83
N ARG A 221 -7.21 11.50 -16.29
CA ARG A 221 -7.60 11.50 -17.70
C ARG A 221 -7.96 12.89 -18.22
N LYS A 222 -8.73 13.65 -17.46
CA LYS A 222 -9.06 15.05 -17.80
C LYS A 222 -7.79 15.90 -17.88
N LEU A 223 -6.91 15.77 -16.90
CA LEU A 223 -5.66 16.52 -16.86
C LEU A 223 -4.71 16.15 -18.01
N ASN A 224 -4.68 14.88 -18.42
CA ASN A 224 -3.96 14.43 -19.61
C ASN A 224 -4.47 15.07 -20.91
N ALA A 225 -5.76 15.39 -21.00
CA ALA A 225 -6.32 16.06 -22.17
C ALA A 225 -5.97 17.56 -22.22
N GLU A 226 -5.65 18.16 -21.07
CA GLU A 226 -5.32 19.58 -20.93
C GLU A 226 -3.81 19.84 -21.01
N TYR A 227 -2.98 18.90 -20.56
CA TYR A 227 -1.52 19.03 -20.55
C TYR A 227 -0.89 18.47 -21.82
N SER A 228 0.06 19.21 -22.39
CA SER A 228 0.95 18.66 -23.41
C SER A 228 1.91 17.63 -22.80
N PRO A 229 2.29 16.57 -23.55
CA PRO A 229 3.13 15.48 -23.01
C PRO A 229 4.46 15.95 -22.39
N ASP A 230 5.05 17.02 -22.93
CA ASP A 230 6.29 17.66 -22.45
C ASP A 230 6.13 18.38 -21.09
N LYS A 231 4.90 18.71 -20.68
CA LYS A 231 4.61 19.37 -19.39
C LYS A 231 4.12 18.40 -18.30
N LYS A 232 3.71 17.19 -18.69
CA LYS A 232 3.26 16.15 -17.77
C LYS A 232 4.40 15.69 -16.85
N TYR A 233 5.59 15.56 -17.40
CA TYR A 233 6.76 15.05 -16.69
C TYR A 233 7.85 16.11 -16.53
N SER A 234 8.74 15.88 -15.57
CA SER A 234 9.98 16.63 -15.38
C SER A 234 11.07 15.68 -14.90
N TYR A 235 12.33 16.04 -15.12
CA TYR A 235 13.45 15.35 -14.50
C TYR A 235 13.75 15.95 -13.13
N GLU A 236 13.88 15.09 -12.12
CA GLU A 236 14.36 15.49 -10.80
C GLU A 236 15.55 14.62 -10.40
N GLN A 237 16.57 15.24 -9.81
CA GLN A 237 17.73 14.52 -9.28
C GLN A 237 17.33 13.82 -7.97
N ARG A 238 17.49 12.50 -7.94
CA ARG A 238 17.24 11.62 -6.79
C ARG A 238 18.56 10.96 -6.39
N GLY A 239 19.23 11.55 -5.40
CA GLY A 239 20.61 11.17 -5.08
C GLY A 239 21.52 11.42 -6.28
N ASN A 240 22.12 10.35 -6.82
CA ASN A 240 22.99 10.43 -8.00
C ASN A 240 22.27 10.10 -9.32
N VAL A 241 20.95 9.86 -9.30
CA VAL A 241 20.17 9.42 -10.46
C VAL A 241 19.17 10.49 -10.88
N ASN A 242 19.13 10.85 -12.15
CA ASN A 242 18.07 11.70 -12.70
C ASN A 242 16.85 10.83 -13.04
N THR A 243 15.74 11.06 -12.36
CA THR A 243 14.51 10.28 -12.54
C THR A 243 13.45 11.10 -13.24
N LEU A 244 12.82 10.54 -14.27
CA LEU A 244 11.61 11.09 -14.87
C LEU A 244 10.44 10.93 -13.88
N VAL A 245 9.83 12.05 -13.48
CA VAL A 245 8.73 12.10 -12.51
C VAL A 245 7.59 12.96 -13.03
N TYR A 246 6.40 12.84 -12.45
CA TYR A 246 5.32 13.80 -12.73
C TYR A 246 5.74 15.20 -12.29
N SER A 247 5.54 16.19 -13.16
CA SER A 247 5.95 17.56 -12.92
C SER A 247 5.22 18.14 -11.71
N LYS A 248 5.83 19.11 -11.02
CA LYS A 248 5.20 19.76 -9.85
C LYS A 248 3.90 20.46 -10.22
N ALA A 249 3.84 21.08 -11.40
CA ALA A 249 2.62 21.72 -11.91
C ALA A 249 1.50 20.69 -12.13
N TYR A 250 1.78 19.62 -12.88
CA TYR A 250 0.80 18.55 -13.12
C TYR A 250 0.34 17.90 -11.81
N SER A 251 1.29 17.61 -10.90
CA SER A 251 1.00 17.08 -9.55
C SER A 251 0.10 18.02 -8.75
N GLY A 252 0.37 19.32 -8.78
CA GLY A 252 -0.40 20.32 -8.06
C GLY A 252 -1.83 20.45 -8.58
N ASP A 253 -2.01 20.40 -9.89
CA ASP A 253 -3.33 20.53 -10.52
C ASP A 253 -4.16 19.28 -10.26
N PHE A 254 -3.58 18.10 -10.42
CA PHE A 254 -4.23 16.84 -10.06
C PHE A 254 -4.61 16.80 -8.57
N HIS A 255 -3.70 17.22 -7.67
CA HIS A 255 -3.97 17.29 -6.24
C HIS A 255 -5.14 18.22 -5.91
N ARG A 256 -5.25 19.37 -6.59
CA ARG A 256 -6.39 20.29 -6.44
C ARG A 256 -7.69 19.67 -6.95
N MET A 257 -7.66 18.98 -8.09
CA MET A 257 -8.85 18.27 -8.61
C MET A 257 -9.33 17.17 -7.66
N LEU A 258 -8.41 16.45 -7.01
CA LEU A 258 -8.73 15.45 -5.98
C LEU A 258 -9.32 16.08 -4.71
N GLY A 259 -9.25 17.39 -4.52
CA GLY A 259 -9.97 18.12 -3.46
C GLY A 259 -9.69 17.59 -2.06
N GLY A 260 -8.42 17.33 -1.71
CA GLY A 260 -8.01 16.82 -0.38
C GLY A 260 -8.21 15.31 -0.18
N GLN A 261 -8.45 14.55 -1.25
CA GLN A 261 -8.66 13.09 -1.14
C GLN A 261 -7.47 12.36 -0.49
N VAL A 262 -6.23 12.65 -0.91
CA VAL A 262 -5.01 12.00 -0.40
C VAL A 262 -4.88 12.24 1.11
N GLU A 263 -5.04 13.48 1.54
CA GLU A 263 -5.05 13.86 2.96
C GLU A 263 -6.13 13.09 3.74
N ARG A 264 -7.38 13.05 3.24
CA ARG A 264 -8.46 12.30 3.91
C ARG A 264 -8.12 10.82 4.06
N ARG A 265 -7.54 10.17 3.04
CA ARG A 265 -7.13 8.76 3.12
C ARG A 265 -5.99 8.54 4.11
N MET A 266 -4.98 9.42 4.13
CA MET A 266 -3.89 9.35 5.11
C MET A 266 -4.40 9.57 6.55
N ARG A 267 -5.28 10.55 6.78
CA ARG A 267 -5.92 10.78 8.09
C ARG A 267 -6.72 9.57 8.54
N ALA A 268 -7.51 8.96 7.64
CA ALA A 268 -8.28 7.75 7.93
C ALA A 268 -7.36 6.57 8.33
N ALA A 269 -6.23 6.41 7.64
CA ALA A 269 -5.23 5.41 7.97
C ALA A 269 -4.58 5.68 9.35
N ILE A 270 -4.10 6.91 9.62
CA ILE A 270 -3.47 7.27 10.91
C ILE A 270 -4.42 6.94 12.07
N ARG A 271 -5.68 7.37 11.96
CA ARG A 271 -6.69 7.12 12.99
C ARG A 271 -6.90 5.61 13.18
N MET A 272 -7.11 4.88 12.09
CA MET A 272 -7.37 3.45 12.14
C MET A 272 -6.19 2.65 12.73
N VAL A 273 -4.94 3.03 12.43
CA VAL A 273 -3.76 2.38 13.03
C VAL A 273 -3.75 2.58 14.54
N GLY A 274 -3.97 3.80 15.02
CA GLY A 274 -4.10 4.10 16.45
C GLY A 274 -5.21 3.31 17.12
N ASP A 275 -6.41 3.35 16.52
CA ASP A 275 -7.60 2.62 16.98
C ASP A 275 -7.32 1.10 17.09
N PHE A 276 -6.64 0.50 16.10
CA PHE A 276 -6.33 -0.92 16.10
C PHE A 276 -5.27 -1.31 17.14
N TRP A 277 -4.19 -0.53 17.27
CA TRP A 277 -3.19 -0.77 18.30
C TRP A 277 -3.81 -0.70 19.70
N TYR A 278 -4.63 0.34 19.95
CA TYR A 278 -5.37 0.50 21.19
C TYR A 278 -6.34 -0.67 21.44
N THR A 279 -7.12 -1.06 20.43
CA THR A 279 -8.05 -2.19 20.51
C THR A 279 -7.32 -3.49 20.85
N CYS A 280 -6.17 -3.77 20.23
CA CYS A 280 -5.38 -4.97 20.53
C CYS A 280 -4.87 -4.98 21.98
N TRP A 281 -4.46 -3.82 22.50
CA TRP A 281 -4.02 -3.69 23.88
C TRP A 281 -5.17 -3.85 24.88
N VAL A 282 -6.34 -3.25 24.60
CA VAL A 282 -7.54 -3.42 25.43
C VAL A 282 -7.99 -4.89 25.45
N ASP A 283 -8.09 -5.53 24.29
CA ASP A 283 -8.47 -6.94 24.16
C ASP A 283 -7.46 -7.92 24.80
N ALA A 284 -6.24 -7.45 25.03
CA ALA A 284 -5.20 -8.18 25.75
C ALA A 284 -5.33 -8.06 27.28
N GLY A 285 -6.31 -7.31 27.79
CA GLY A 285 -6.47 -7.04 29.22
C GLY A 285 -5.60 -5.88 29.70
N GLN A 286 -5.23 -4.96 28.81
CA GLN A 286 -4.48 -3.74 29.12
C GLN A 286 -3.18 -3.99 29.91
N PRO A 287 -2.29 -4.90 29.43
CA PRO A 287 -1.05 -5.19 30.13
C PRO A 287 -0.20 -3.93 30.30
N ASP A 288 0.45 -3.80 31.46
CA ASP A 288 1.38 -2.71 31.72
C ASP A 288 2.59 -2.79 30.76
N LEU A 289 2.80 -1.73 29.98
CA LEU A 289 3.88 -1.64 29.00
C LEU A 289 5.14 -0.99 29.57
N ASN A 290 5.11 -0.44 30.79
CA ASN A 290 6.27 0.23 31.39
C ASN A 290 7.47 -0.71 31.50
N GLY A 291 7.23 -1.98 31.87
CA GLY A 291 8.28 -3.00 31.94
C GLY A 291 8.86 -3.43 30.58
N LEU A 292 8.30 -2.97 29.47
CA LEU A 292 8.74 -3.29 28.11
C LEU A 292 9.47 -2.12 27.43
N VAL A 293 9.47 -0.92 28.02
CA VAL A 293 10.03 0.31 27.41
C VAL A 293 11.52 0.17 27.09
N ASP A 294 12.29 -0.46 27.99
CA ASP A 294 13.73 -0.62 27.82
C ASP A 294 14.11 -1.83 26.94
N PHE A 295 13.12 -2.47 26.29
CA PHE A 295 13.38 -3.57 25.37
C PHE A 295 14.34 -3.12 24.27
N LYS A 296 15.37 -3.92 24.04
CA LYS A 296 16.33 -3.73 22.96
C LYS A 296 16.45 -5.02 22.19
N PHE A 297 16.35 -4.92 20.87
CA PHE A 297 16.79 -5.99 19.98
C PHE A 297 18.27 -6.30 20.26
N SER A 298 18.65 -7.57 20.19
CA SER A 298 20.04 -7.98 20.35
C SER A 298 20.93 -7.32 19.29
N LYS A 299 22.24 -7.29 19.51
CA LYS A 299 23.17 -6.71 18.55
C LYS A 299 23.08 -7.44 17.19
N GLU A 300 22.97 -8.76 17.23
CA GLU A 300 22.82 -9.62 16.07
C GLU A 300 21.52 -9.30 15.31
N GLU A 301 20.41 -9.09 16.02
CA GLU A 301 19.14 -8.70 15.41
C GLU A 301 19.23 -7.32 14.75
N GLN A 302 19.87 -6.36 15.41
CA GLN A 302 20.07 -5.02 14.86
C GLN A 302 20.96 -5.05 13.61
N GLU A 303 22.05 -5.82 13.63
CA GLU A 303 22.93 -6.01 12.48
C GLU A 303 22.20 -6.69 11.31
N GLN A 304 21.37 -7.70 11.60
CA GLN A 304 20.57 -8.38 10.59
C GLN A 304 19.53 -7.44 9.95
N MET A 305 18.78 -6.68 10.76
CA MET A 305 17.81 -5.69 10.25
C MET A 305 18.49 -4.62 9.40
N GLN A 306 19.66 -4.13 9.82
CA GLN A 306 20.43 -3.15 9.04
C GLN A 306 20.90 -3.74 7.71
N LYS A 307 21.36 -4.99 7.72
CA LYS A 307 21.79 -5.69 6.50
C LYS A 307 20.62 -5.89 5.53
N GLU A 308 19.48 -6.36 6.01
CA GLU A 308 18.26 -6.52 5.20
C GLU A 308 17.81 -5.19 4.60
N GLN A 309 17.85 -4.11 5.39
CA GLN A 309 17.51 -2.77 4.93
C GLN A 309 18.49 -2.29 3.84
N GLN A 310 19.80 -2.49 4.03
CA GLN A 310 20.82 -2.12 3.03
C GLN A 310 20.69 -2.93 1.74
N GLU A 311 20.47 -4.24 1.84
CA GLU A 311 20.25 -5.12 0.68
C GLU A 311 19.00 -4.71 -0.09
N TRP A 312 17.93 -4.39 0.63
CA TRP A 312 16.71 -3.88 0.01
C TRP A 312 16.94 -2.54 -0.71
N GLN A 313 17.63 -1.58 -0.09
CA GLN A 313 17.99 -0.32 -0.74
C GLN A 313 18.85 -0.55 -1.99
N LYS A 314 19.85 -1.44 -1.92
CA LYS A 314 20.70 -1.80 -3.07
C LYS A 314 19.91 -2.44 -4.21
N ARG A 315 18.98 -3.36 -3.93
CA ARG A 315 18.11 -3.95 -4.95
C ARG A 315 17.29 -2.88 -5.68
N ARG A 316 16.81 -1.87 -4.95
CA ARG A 316 16.08 -0.74 -5.55
C ARG A 316 16.97 0.13 -6.43
N GLU A 317 18.17 0.48 -5.98
CA GLU A 317 19.12 1.24 -6.77
C GLU A 317 19.59 0.46 -8.01
N GLY A 318 19.84 -0.85 -7.87
CA GLY A 318 20.22 -1.74 -8.97
C GLY A 318 19.13 -1.89 -10.04
N ASN A 319 17.87 -2.07 -9.64
CA ASN A 319 16.74 -2.07 -10.58
C ASN A 319 16.56 -0.72 -11.30
N THR A 320 17.00 0.37 -10.66
CA THR A 320 17.01 1.70 -11.29
C THR A 320 18.12 1.81 -12.34
N LYS A 321 19.32 1.27 -12.08
CA LYS A 321 20.46 1.27 -13.01
C LYS A 321 20.31 0.33 -14.21
N ILE A 322 19.74 -0.88 -14.02
CA ILE A 322 19.47 -1.81 -15.14
C ILE A 322 18.54 -1.16 -16.18
N ARG A 323 17.63 -0.28 -15.71
CA ARG A 323 16.72 0.48 -16.55
C ARG A 323 17.40 1.69 -17.25
N GLU A 324 18.52 2.18 -16.72
CA GLU A 324 19.36 3.21 -17.37
C GLU A 324 20.25 2.62 -18.48
N GLU A 325 20.81 1.42 -18.27
CA GLU A 325 21.65 0.75 -19.28
C GLU A 325 20.84 0.28 -20.49
N ALA A 326 19.60 -0.18 -20.28
CA ALA A 326 18.67 -0.49 -21.37
C ALA A 326 18.23 0.73 -22.20
N HIS A 327 18.37 1.96 -21.65
CA HIS A 327 18.04 3.21 -22.32
C HIS A 327 19.25 3.92 -22.97
N ASN A 328 20.48 3.48 -22.70
CA ASN A 328 21.71 4.10 -23.24
C ASN A 328 22.28 3.39 -24.48
N HIS A 329 21.56 2.43 -25.09
CA HIS A 329 21.88 1.99 -26.45
C HIS A 329 21.26 2.96 -27.47
N PRO A 330 22.05 3.50 -28.42
CA PRO A 330 21.51 4.40 -29.43
C PRO A 330 20.58 3.62 -30.37
N HIS A 331 19.30 4.00 -30.39
CA HIS A 331 18.36 3.54 -31.40
C HIS A 331 18.81 4.05 -32.78
N GLY A 332 19.38 3.16 -33.58
CA GLY A 332 19.35 3.26 -35.03
C GLY A 332 17.95 2.89 -35.52
N ALA A 333 17.42 3.70 -36.42
CA ALA A 333 16.16 3.45 -37.13
C ALA A 333 16.23 2.13 -37.92
N ASP A 334 15.16 1.33 -37.86
CA ASP A 334 14.43 0.84 -39.04
C ASP A 334 13.24 -0.04 -38.61
N GLU A 335 12.27 -0.07 -39.51
CA GLU A 335 10.99 -0.79 -39.46
C GLU A 335 11.21 -2.33 -39.40
N ASP A 336 10.42 -3.03 -38.58
CA ASP A 336 9.62 -4.23 -38.95
C ASP A 336 9.24 -5.12 -37.77
N HIS A 337 8.17 -5.87 -38.02
CA HIS A 337 7.45 -6.81 -37.17
C HIS A 337 8.26 -7.91 -36.47
N HIS A 338 7.68 -8.40 -35.36
CA HIS A 338 7.91 -9.69 -34.69
C HIS A 338 9.25 -9.93 -33.99
N ALA A 339 9.21 -9.94 -32.64
CA ALA A 339 9.65 -11.05 -31.78
C ALA A 339 10.02 -10.52 -30.38
N PHE A 340 9.29 -10.94 -29.34
CA PHE A 340 9.85 -11.00 -27.99
C PHE A 340 9.74 -12.44 -27.53
N ALA A 341 10.91 -13.10 -27.58
CA ALA A 341 11.13 -14.46 -27.15
C ALA A 341 11.04 -14.59 -25.62
N GLU A 342 10.56 -15.76 -25.24
CA GLU A 342 10.41 -16.30 -23.90
C GLU A 342 11.72 -16.29 -23.10
N VAL A 343 11.61 -16.04 -21.80
CA VAL A 343 12.58 -16.54 -20.83
C VAL A 343 11.87 -17.63 -20.06
N GLU A 344 12.09 -18.87 -20.50
CA GLU A 344 11.71 -20.09 -19.78
C GLU A 344 12.45 -20.15 -18.44
N GLY A 345 11.68 -20.33 -17.37
CA GLY A 345 12.14 -20.80 -16.08
C GLY A 345 11.28 -21.99 -15.68
N ASP A 346 11.85 -23.18 -15.84
CA ASP A 346 11.26 -24.48 -15.51
C ASP A 346 10.46 -24.50 -14.19
N CYS A 347 9.19 -24.90 -14.29
CA CYS A 347 8.47 -25.53 -13.18
C CYS A 347 7.56 -26.63 -13.72
N SER A 348 8.15 -27.82 -13.90
CA SER A 348 7.44 -29.07 -14.14
C SER A 348 6.60 -29.44 -12.91
N CYS A 349 5.27 -29.45 -13.03
CA CYS A 349 4.43 -30.58 -12.62
C CYS A 349 2.94 -30.36 -12.94
N CYS A 350 2.28 -31.47 -13.31
CA CYS A 350 0.84 -31.66 -13.56
C CYS A 350 0.31 -31.31 -14.96
N SER A 351 0.63 -32.20 -15.90
CA SER A 351 -0.13 -32.44 -17.13
C SER A 351 -1.58 -32.86 -16.83
N PHE A 352 -2.55 -32.21 -17.46
CA PHE A 352 -3.83 -32.83 -17.81
C PHE A 352 -4.20 -32.45 -19.24
N HIS A 353 -4.15 -33.45 -20.12
CA HIS A 353 -4.74 -33.46 -21.45
C HIS A 353 -6.27 -33.51 -21.31
N VAL A 354 -7.00 -32.60 -21.96
CA VAL A 354 -8.36 -32.87 -22.44
C VAL A 354 -8.54 -32.24 -23.83
N PHE A 355 -8.98 -33.09 -24.75
CA PHE A 355 -9.24 -32.85 -26.17
C PHE A 355 -10.21 -31.70 -26.44
N LEU A 356 -9.87 -30.90 -27.46
CA LEU A 356 -10.81 -30.03 -28.18
C LEU A 356 -11.73 -30.90 -29.05
N THR A 357 -13.04 -30.80 -28.85
CA THR A 357 -14.03 -31.09 -29.88
C THR A 357 -14.96 -29.89 -30.04
N GLU A 358 -15.02 -29.39 -31.27
CA GLU A 358 -15.94 -28.34 -31.70
C GLU A 358 -17.39 -28.82 -31.52
N THR A 359 -18.22 -28.00 -30.87
CA THR A 359 -19.68 -28.08 -31.05
C THR A 359 -20.27 -26.68 -30.95
N LYS A 360 -20.78 -26.18 -32.07
CA LYS A 360 -21.64 -25.00 -32.16
C LYS A 360 -22.91 -25.26 -31.33
N ILE A 361 -23.24 -24.36 -30.41
CA ILE A 361 -24.55 -24.30 -29.76
C ILE A 361 -25.16 -22.94 -30.09
N GLU A 362 -26.27 -22.98 -30.82
CA GLU A 362 -27.14 -21.83 -31.08
C GLU A 362 -27.86 -21.41 -29.79
N MET A 363 -27.87 -20.11 -29.50
CA MET A 363 -28.64 -19.53 -28.39
C MET A 363 -30.09 -19.26 -28.82
N PRO A 364 -31.11 -19.67 -28.04
CA PRO A 364 -32.47 -19.21 -28.25
C PRO A 364 -32.69 -17.84 -27.59
N ILE A 365 -33.30 -16.93 -28.36
CA ILE A 365 -33.80 -15.64 -27.91
C ILE A 365 -35.03 -15.87 -27.04
N PHE A 366 -34.96 -15.57 -25.75
CA PHE A 366 -36.12 -15.49 -24.86
C PHE A 366 -36.66 -14.06 -24.80
N ALA A 367 -37.88 -13.86 -25.29
CA ALA A 367 -38.63 -12.62 -25.18
C ALA A 367 -39.11 -12.40 -23.73
N LEU A 368 -38.89 -11.19 -23.20
CA LEU A 368 -39.41 -10.73 -21.91
C LEU A 368 -40.89 -10.31 -22.05
N PRO A 369 -41.78 -10.66 -21.09
CA PRO A 369 -43.15 -10.16 -21.08
C PRO A 369 -43.25 -8.71 -20.55
N PRO A 370 -44.25 -7.92 -20.96
CA PRO A 370 -44.38 -6.52 -20.60
C PRO A 370 -44.79 -6.30 -19.13
N SER A 371 -44.22 -5.26 -18.53
CA SER A 371 -44.46 -4.78 -17.18
C SER A 371 -45.87 -4.19 -17.02
N ARG A 372 -46.59 -4.62 -15.97
CA ARG A 372 -47.83 -3.97 -15.51
C ARG A 372 -47.48 -2.82 -14.56
N ILE A 373 -47.91 -1.62 -14.94
CA ILE A 373 -47.94 -0.42 -14.09
C ILE A 373 -49.21 -0.47 -13.23
N PRO A 374 -49.15 -0.32 -11.89
CA PRO A 374 -50.35 -0.10 -11.09
C PRO A 374 -50.77 1.37 -11.14
N SER A 375 -52.03 1.60 -11.50
CA SER A 375 -52.72 2.90 -11.40
C SER A 375 -52.93 3.29 -9.94
N VAL A 376 -52.42 4.47 -9.55
CA VAL A 376 -52.80 5.15 -8.31
C VAL A 376 -54.03 6.00 -8.62
N THR A 377 -55.20 5.57 -8.14
CA THR A 377 -56.39 6.42 -8.07
C THR A 377 -56.40 7.16 -6.74
N ALA A 378 -56.48 8.48 -6.83
CA ALA A 378 -56.75 9.38 -5.73
C ALA A 378 -58.16 9.16 -5.14
N LYS A 379 -58.24 9.11 -3.81
CA LYS A 379 -59.33 9.64 -2.99
C LYS A 379 -58.86 9.78 -1.55
#